data_AF-A0A2A6MDP1-F1
#
_entry.id   AF-A0A2A6MDP1-F1
#
_cell.length_a   1.000
_cell.length_b   1.000
_cell.length_c   1.000
_cell.angle_alpha   90.00
_cell.angle_beta   90.00
_cell.angle_gamma   90.00
#
_symmetry.space_group_name_H-M   'P 1'
#
loop_
_entity.id
_entity.type
_entity.pdbx_description
1 polymer ?
#
loop_
_entity_poly.entity_id
_entity_poly.type
_entity_poly.pdbx_seq_one_letter_code
_entity_poly.pdbx_strand_id
1 'polypeptide(L)'
;MKHHAIEDLQSVAEVKQDLPRRTLSRSERLERWAELLERSPHRRLSTLHETEYQPAHVRATMRGDGTPISVAFEDPVLRTAGLDNDSYGEAKRFFELSDEQLHKVICYCHFGATVSASTAARHIRAMLVENQPGLFARLRQIFFG
;
A
#
# COMPACT_ATOMS: atom_id res chain seq x y z
N MET A 1 -2.01 -43.35 26.34
CA MET A 1 -1.74 -41.89 26.37
C MET A 1 -1.90 -41.40 24.93
N LYS A 2 -3.08 -40.89 24.56
CA LYS A 2 -3.45 -39.46 24.48
C LYS A 2 -2.50 -38.65 23.58
N HIS A 3 -2.99 -38.46 22.34
CA HIS A 3 -2.88 -37.40 21.31
C HIS A 3 -1.72 -36.38 21.45
N HIS A 4 -1.08 -35.88 20.39
CA HIS A 4 -1.70 -35.08 19.32
C HIS A 4 -0.81 -35.05 18.06
N ALA A 5 -1.46 -35.23 16.91
CA ALA A 5 -0.90 -35.05 15.58
C ALA A 5 -0.59 -33.57 15.34
N ILE A 6 0.55 -33.33 14.71
CA ILE A 6 1.00 -32.04 14.19
C ILE A 6 0.23 -31.81 12.89
N GLU A 7 -0.99 -31.32 12.99
CA GLU A 7 -1.81 -30.94 11.83
C GLU A 7 -2.44 -29.57 12.12
N ASP A 8 -2.54 -28.75 11.08
CA ASP A 8 -3.18 -27.43 11.02
C ASP A 8 -2.32 -26.17 11.17
N LEU A 9 -1.38 -25.97 10.24
CA LEU A 9 -1.00 -24.62 9.76
C LEU A 9 -0.87 -24.56 8.23
N GLN A 10 -1.86 -25.10 7.50
CA GLN A 10 -2.00 -24.87 6.06
C GLN A 10 -3.33 -24.21 5.74
N SER A 11 -3.45 -22.92 6.05
CA SER A 11 -4.39 -22.05 5.33
C SER A 11 -3.66 -21.51 4.09
N VAL A 12 -3.49 -22.38 3.09
CA VAL A 12 -3.09 -21.95 1.75
C VAL A 12 -4.36 -21.48 1.07
N ALA A 13 -4.46 -20.17 0.88
CA ALA A 13 -5.61 -19.50 0.28
C ALA A 13 -5.93 -20.09 -1.10
N GLU A 14 -6.95 -20.94 -1.13
CA GLU A 14 -7.58 -21.45 -2.35
C GLU A 14 -8.43 -20.34 -2.96
N VAL A 15 -7.86 -19.53 -3.84
CA VAL A 15 -8.59 -18.46 -4.52
C VAL A 15 -9.18 -18.99 -5.82
N LYS A 16 -10.46 -19.40 -5.73
CA LYS A 16 -11.34 -19.79 -6.83
C LYS A 16 -11.37 -18.73 -7.94
N GLN A 17 -11.01 -19.13 -9.16
CA GLN A 17 -10.86 -18.28 -10.34
C GLN A 17 -12.18 -17.99 -11.10
N ASP A 18 -13.30 -17.73 -10.41
CA ASP A 18 -14.56 -17.48 -11.12
C ASP A 18 -15.53 -16.53 -10.39
N LEU A 19 -14.99 -15.41 -9.85
CA LEU A 19 -15.83 -14.31 -9.38
C LEU A 19 -15.91 -13.19 -10.43
N PRO A 20 -17.09 -12.56 -10.65
CA PRO A 20 -17.18 -11.34 -11.46
C PRO A 20 -16.12 -10.36 -10.99
N ARG A 21 -15.30 -9.80 -11.90
CA ARG A 21 -14.12 -8.95 -11.63
C ARG A 21 -14.28 -8.19 -10.31
N ARG A 22 -13.80 -8.80 -9.22
CA ARG A 22 -13.97 -8.25 -7.88
C ARG A 22 -13.12 -7.00 -7.84
N THR A 23 -13.77 -5.83 -7.79
CA THR A 23 -13.07 -4.56 -7.56
C THR A 23 -12.37 -4.64 -6.22
N LEU A 24 -11.05 -4.47 -6.21
CA LEU A 24 -10.25 -4.50 -4.99
C LEU A 24 -10.66 -3.33 -4.10
N SER A 25 -10.94 -3.62 -2.83
CA SER A 25 -11.11 -2.61 -1.80
C SER A 25 -9.83 -1.79 -1.62
N ARG A 26 -9.93 -0.66 -0.91
CA ARG A 26 -8.76 0.18 -0.59
C ARG A 26 -7.68 -0.61 0.17
N SER A 27 -8.10 -1.41 1.16
CA SER A 27 -7.18 -2.22 1.96
C SER A 27 -6.49 -3.30 1.13
N GLU A 28 -7.23 -4.01 0.27
CA GLU A 28 -6.65 -5.03 -0.63
C GLU A 28 -5.64 -4.41 -1.61
N ARG A 29 -5.91 -3.20 -2.13
CA ARG A 29 -4.96 -2.47 -2.99
C ARG A 29 -3.66 -2.16 -2.23
N LEU A 30 -3.75 -1.65 -1.00
CA LEU A 30 -2.58 -1.31 -0.18
C LEU A 30 -1.81 -2.54 0.31
N GLU A 31 -2.50 -3.60 0.72
CA GLU A 31 -1.89 -4.88 1.10
C GLU A 31 -1.07 -5.45 -0.04
N ARG A 32 -1.67 -5.50 -1.24
CA ARG A 32 -0.98 -5.95 -2.44
C ARG A 32 0.24 -5.09 -2.78
N TRP A 33 0.12 -3.77 -2.64
CA TRP A 33 1.27 -2.88 -2.89
C TRP A 33 2.43 -3.15 -1.92
N ALA A 34 2.13 -3.34 -0.63
CA ALA A 34 3.14 -3.71 0.35
C ALA A 34 3.78 -5.07 0.03
N GLU A 35 2.98 -6.08 -0.34
CA GLU A 35 3.50 -7.40 -0.76
C GLU A 35 4.45 -7.31 -1.96
N LEU A 36 4.12 -6.49 -2.96
CA LEU A 36 4.97 -6.29 -4.14
C LEU A 36 6.35 -5.73 -3.77
N LEU A 37 6.39 -4.78 -2.84
CA LEU A 37 7.63 -4.20 -2.31
C LEU A 37 8.41 -5.23 -1.46
N GLU A 38 7.70 -6.04 -0.67
CA GLU A 38 8.27 -7.07 0.19
C GLU A 38 8.90 -8.24 -0.59
N ARG A 39 8.57 -8.45 -1.88
CA ARG A 39 9.23 -9.44 -2.75
C ARG A 39 10.71 -9.16 -2.98
N SER A 40 11.16 -7.93 -2.82
CA SER A 40 12.55 -7.53 -3.00
C SER A 40 12.93 -6.46 -1.96
N PRO A 41 12.94 -6.83 -0.67
CA PRO A 41 12.92 -5.86 0.44
C PRO A 41 14.15 -4.95 0.48
N HIS A 42 15.27 -5.42 -0.05
CA HIS A 42 16.54 -4.68 -0.11
C HIS A 42 16.69 -3.80 -1.38
N ARG A 43 15.77 -3.90 -2.35
CA ARG A 43 15.80 -3.06 -3.56
C ARG A 43 15.72 -1.59 -3.14
N ARG A 44 16.64 -0.77 -3.66
CA ARG A 44 16.62 0.68 -3.52
C ARG A 44 15.73 1.25 -4.61
N LEU A 45 14.73 2.03 -4.20
CA LEU A 45 13.74 2.65 -5.07
C LEU A 45 13.92 4.16 -5.05
N SER A 46 13.84 4.81 -6.21
CA SER A 46 13.96 6.26 -6.37
C SER A 46 12.85 6.98 -5.60
N THR A 47 13.17 8.12 -4.99
CA THR A 47 12.18 9.02 -4.39
C THR A 47 11.79 10.13 -5.34
N LEU A 48 10.69 10.82 -5.06
CA LEU A 48 10.31 12.05 -5.76
C LEU A 48 10.76 13.28 -4.96
N HIS A 49 11.30 14.27 -5.65
CA HIS A 49 11.84 15.47 -5.03
C HIS A 49 10.74 16.46 -4.63
N GLU A 50 10.79 16.95 -3.40
CA GLU A 50 10.04 18.12 -2.93
C GLU A 50 8.51 18.03 -3.10
N THR A 51 7.94 16.82 -3.04
CA THR A 51 6.49 16.62 -3.24
C THR A 51 5.63 17.49 -2.30
N GLU A 52 6.09 17.82 -1.10
CA GLU A 52 5.37 18.71 -0.18
C GLU A 52 5.27 20.17 -0.66
N TYR A 53 6.27 20.65 -1.41
CA TYR A 53 6.37 22.05 -1.84
C TYR A 53 5.83 22.28 -3.26
N GLN A 54 5.62 21.20 -4.03
CA GLN A 54 5.10 21.32 -5.38
C GLN A 54 3.62 21.75 -5.38
N PRO A 55 3.21 22.69 -6.26
CA PRO A 55 1.81 22.99 -6.48
C PRO A 55 1.00 21.73 -6.84
N ALA A 56 -0.26 21.65 -6.41
CA ALA A 56 -1.06 20.43 -6.54
C ALA A 56 -1.13 19.86 -7.97
N HIS A 57 -1.23 20.73 -8.98
CA HIS A 57 -1.26 20.31 -10.38
C HIS A 57 0.10 19.76 -10.86
N VAL A 58 1.22 20.35 -10.44
CA VAL A 58 2.57 19.84 -10.74
C VAL A 58 2.76 18.51 -10.02
N ARG A 59 2.46 18.47 -8.72
CA ARG A 59 2.56 17.28 -7.88
C ARG A 59 1.82 16.10 -8.48
N ALA A 60 0.58 16.30 -8.94
CA ALA A 60 -0.23 15.26 -9.54
C ALA A 60 0.44 14.58 -10.75
N THR A 61 1.25 15.32 -11.50
CA THR A 61 1.95 14.81 -12.70
C THR A 61 3.32 14.18 -12.41
N MET A 62 3.84 14.35 -11.19
CA MET A 62 5.17 13.82 -10.83
C MET A 62 5.21 12.30 -10.96
N ARG A 63 6.29 11.80 -11.54
CA ARG A 63 6.56 10.38 -11.76
C ARG A 63 8.06 10.16 -11.87
N GLY A 64 8.49 8.90 -11.78
CA GLY A 64 9.89 8.54 -11.96
C GLY A 64 10.08 7.02 -12.00
N ASP A 65 11.17 6.61 -12.64
CA ASP A 65 11.51 5.20 -12.81
C ASP A 65 12.04 4.59 -11.51
N GLY A 66 11.68 3.34 -11.27
CA GLY A 66 12.12 2.60 -10.09
C GLY A 66 11.63 3.20 -8.76
N THR A 67 10.53 3.95 -8.77
CA THR A 67 9.87 4.46 -7.56
C THR A 67 8.98 3.40 -6.90
N PRO A 68 8.58 3.56 -5.64
CA PRO A 68 7.56 2.69 -5.05
C PRO A 68 6.24 2.65 -5.84
N ILE A 69 5.86 3.75 -6.49
CA ILE A 69 4.66 3.81 -7.34
C ILE A 69 4.85 2.95 -8.61
N SER A 70 6.02 3.02 -9.25
CA SER A 70 6.31 2.18 -10.42
C SER A 70 6.21 0.68 -10.12
N VAL A 71 6.60 0.24 -8.91
CA VAL A 71 6.45 -1.16 -8.46
C VAL A 71 4.97 -1.58 -8.38
N ALA A 72 4.08 -0.69 -7.93
CA ALA A 72 2.64 -0.95 -7.97
C ALA A 72 2.13 -1.03 -9.42
N PHE A 73 2.57 -0.10 -10.27
CA PHE A 73 2.13 -0.05 -11.66
C PHE A 73 2.62 -1.23 -12.50
N GLU A 74 3.77 -1.82 -12.18
CA GLU A 74 4.26 -3.05 -12.83
C GLU A 74 3.35 -4.27 -12.58
N ASP A 75 2.47 -4.22 -11.58
CA ASP A 75 1.61 -5.35 -11.24
C ASP A 75 0.32 -5.41 -12.10
N PRO A 76 0.08 -6.51 -12.84
CA PRO A 76 -1.07 -6.60 -13.74
C PRO A 76 -2.42 -6.65 -13.02
N VAL A 77 -2.46 -7.09 -11.77
CA VAL A 77 -3.71 -7.15 -10.99
C VAL A 77 -4.11 -5.74 -10.55
N LEU A 78 -3.17 -4.92 -10.06
CA LEU A 78 -3.45 -3.51 -9.73
C LEU A 78 -3.84 -2.71 -10.98
N ARG A 79 -3.18 -2.94 -12.11
CA ARG A 79 -3.58 -2.33 -13.39
C ARG A 79 -4.98 -2.75 -13.83
N THR A 80 -5.30 -4.05 -13.75
CA THR A 80 -6.65 -4.56 -14.08
C THR A 80 -7.71 -4.02 -13.12
N ALA A 81 -7.33 -3.71 -11.88
CA ALA A 81 -8.19 -3.08 -10.89
C ALA A 81 -8.38 -1.56 -11.10
N GLY A 82 -7.68 -0.95 -12.06
CA GLY A 82 -7.85 0.46 -12.44
C GLY A 82 -6.72 1.42 -12.04
N LEU A 83 -5.50 0.92 -11.83
CA LEU A 83 -4.29 1.74 -11.74
C LEU A 83 -3.78 2.06 -13.15
N ASP A 84 -4.03 3.27 -13.61
CA ASP A 84 -3.89 3.64 -15.03
C ASP A 84 -2.44 4.03 -15.42
N ASN A 85 -1.69 4.58 -14.48
CA ASN A 85 -0.30 4.99 -14.63
C ASN A 85 0.42 5.06 -13.27
N ASP A 86 1.69 5.44 -13.29
CA ASP A 86 2.60 5.51 -12.15
C ASP A 86 2.84 6.96 -11.66
N SER A 87 1.93 7.90 -11.99
CA SER A 87 2.04 9.27 -11.46
C SER A 87 1.61 9.34 -10.00
N TYR A 88 2.11 10.36 -9.30
CA TYR A 88 1.72 10.67 -7.93
C TYR A 88 0.20 10.87 -7.80
N GLY A 89 -0.40 11.63 -8.71
CA GLY A 89 -1.83 11.91 -8.69
C GLY A 89 -2.66 10.65 -8.88
N GLU A 90 -2.21 9.77 -9.77
CA GLU A 90 -2.85 8.48 -10.01
C GLU A 90 -2.72 7.53 -8.82
N ALA A 91 -1.54 7.42 -8.23
CA ALA A 91 -1.34 6.64 -7.00
C ALA A 91 -2.22 7.16 -5.87
N LYS A 92 -2.31 8.49 -5.70
CA LYS A 92 -3.17 9.13 -4.69
C LYS A 92 -4.64 8.75 -4.89
N ARG A 93 -5.15 8.87 -6.13
CA ARG A 93 -6.53 8.52 -6.51
C ARG A 93 -6.79 7.03 -6.30
N PHE A 94 -5.93 6.18 -6.86
CA PHE A 94 -6.12 4.74 -6.90
C PHE A 94 -5.95 4.08 -5.53
N PHE A 95 -5.06 4.56 -4.67
CA PHE A 95 -4.89 4.02 -3.32
C PHE A 95 -5.71 4.77 -2.25
N GLU A 96 -6.47 5.79 -2.66
CA GLU A 96 -7.25 6.65 -1.77
C GLU A 96 -6.40 7.15 -0.59
N LEU A 97 -5.25 7.73 -0.94
CA LEU A 97 -4.29 8.28 0.02
C LEU A 97 -4.44 9.80 0.10
N SER A 98 -4.18 10.35 1.29
CA SER A 98 -3.91 11.78 1.41
C SER A 98 -2.53 12.12 0.83
N ASP A 99 -2.30 13.40 0.52
CA ASP A 99 -0.97 13.84 0.12
C ASP A 99 0.08 13.54 1.20
N GLU A 100 -0.29 13.70 2.48
CA GLU A 100 0.56 13.41 3.63
C GLU A 100 0.94 11.91 3.70
N GLN A 101 -0.03 11.02 3.48
CA GLN A 101 0.22 9.58 3.46
C GLN A 101 1.19 9.22 2.33
N LEU A 102 0.89 9.63 1.11
CA LEU A 102 1.75 9.30 -0.03
C LEU A 102 3.15 9.93 0.11
N HIS A 103 3.22 11.16 0.62
CA HIS A 103 4.47 11.85 0.91
C HIS A 103 5.40 11.04 1.84
N LYS A 104 4.87 10.47 2.93
CA LYS A 104 5.62 9.62 3.87
C LYS A 104 6.23 8.36 3.25
N VAL A 105 5.75 7.93 2.07
CA VAL A 105 6.22 6.70 1.39
C VAL A 105 7.29 7.01 0.34
N ILE A 106 7.22 8.18 -0.31
CA ILE A 106 7.93 8.39 -1.58
C ILE A 106 8.76 9.68 -1.65
N CYS A 107 8.69 10.58 -0.68
CA CYS A 107 9.36 11.88 -0.79
C CYS A 107 10.85 11.82 -0.42
N TYR A 108 11.66 12.56 -1.19
CA TYR A 108 13.10 12.75 -0.94
C TYR A 108 13.39 13.29 0.47
N CYS A 109 12.55 14.15 1.03
CA CYS A 109 12.78 14.75 2.35
C CYS A 109 12.88 13.71 3.49
N HIS A 110 12.26 12.53 3.33
CA HIS A 110 12.30 11.47 4.33
C HIS A 110 13.46 10.47 4.14
N PHE A 111 13.88 10.23 2.89
CA PHE A 111 14.77 9.10 2.57
C PHE A 111 16.03 9.49 1.78
N GLY A 112 16.16 10.75 1.36
CA GLY A 112 17.15 11.17 0.36
C GLY A 112 16.79 10.58 -1.01
N ALA A 113 17.80 10.33 -1.84
CA ALA A 113 17.61 9.93 -3.24
C ALA A 113 16.88 8.60 -3.43
N THR A 114 16.97 7.69 -2.46
CA THR A 114 16.35 6.36 -2.55
C THR A 114 15.82 5.86 -1.21
N VAL A 115 14.81 5.00 -1.24
CA VAL A 115 14.22 4.30 -0.08
C VAL A 115 14.34 2.79 -0.29
N SER A 116 14.49 1.99 0.77
CA SER A 116 14.40 0.53 0.62
C SER A 116 12.94 0.10 0.41
N ALA A 117 12.70 -0.92 -0.41
CA ALA A 117 11.36 -1.45 -0.62
C ALA A 117 10.69 -1.89 0.69
N SER A 118 11.45 -2.50 1.61
CA SER A 118 10.96 -2.84 2.97
C SER A 118 10.51 -1.64 3.78
N THR A 119 11.20 -0.49 3.67
CA THR A 119 10.82 0.74 4.38
C THR A 119 9.55 1.32 3.79
N ALA A 120 9.45 1.39 2.47
CA ALA A 120 8.24 1.84 1.78
C ALA A 120 7.02 0.96 2.14
N ALA A 121 7.20 -0.37 2.12
CA ALA A 121 6.18 -1.33 2.53
C ALA A 121 5.71 -1.09 3.97
N ARG A 122 6.64 -0.86 4.91
CA ARG A 122 6.31 -0.56 6.31
C ARG A 122 5.42 0.67 6.45
N HIS A 123 5.69 1.75 5.69
CA HIS A 123 4.83 2.93 5.71
C HIS A 123 3.44 2.65 5.15
N ILE A 124 3.33 1.86 4.09
CA ILE A 124 2.04 1.43 3.53
C ILE A 124 1.26 0.56 4.54
N ARG A 125 1.93 -0.39 5.21
CA ARG A 125 1.34 -1.24 6.25
C ARG A 125 0.82 -0.42 7.43
N ALA A 126 1.51 0.65 7.83
CA ALA A 126 1.04 1.54 8.90
C ALA A 126 -0.32 2.20 8.55
N MET A 127 -0.55 2.55 7.28
CA MET A 127 -1.82 3.16 6.83
C MET A 127 -3.00 2.19 6.87
N LEU A 128 -2.76 0.87 6.87
CA LEU A 128 -3.80 -0.14 7.05
C LEU A 128 -4.28 -0.19 8.50
N VAL A 129 -3.40 0.09 9.47
CA VAL A 129 -3.71 0.10 10.90
C VAL A 129 -4.41 1.40 11.30
N GLU A 130 -3.98 2.54 10.76
CA GLU A 130 -4.59 3.86 11.03
C GLU A 130 -6.06 3.94 10.61
N ASN A 131 -6.48 3.16 9.60
CA ASN A 131 -7.85 3.13 9.09
C ASN A 131 -8.75 2.05 9.72
N GLN A 132 -8.26 1.29 10.70
CA GLN A 132 -9.14 0.44 11.50
C GLN A 132 -9.98 1.36 12.41
N PRO A 133 -11.31 1.20 12.49
CA PRO A 133 -12.10 1.90 13.51
C PRO A 133 -11.53 1.50 14.87
N GLY A 134 -10.78 2.42 15.46
CA GLY A 134 -9.91 2.10 16.58
C GLY A 134 -10.70 1.53 17.75
N LEU A 135 -9.97 0.87 18.66
CA LEU A 135 -10.46 0.48 20.00
C LEU A 135 -11.25 1.62 20.69
N PHE A 136 -10.97 2.88 20.36
CA PHE A 136 -11.73 4.06 20.80
C PHE A 136 -13.19 4.14 20.29
N ALA A 137 -13.49 3.70 19.07
CA ALA A 137 -14.86 3.58 18.57
C ALA A 137 -15.63 2.47 19.32
N ARG A 138 -14.95 1.36 19.66
CA ARG A 138 -15.49 0.29 20.50
C ARG A 138 -15.68 0.71 21.96
N LEU A 139 -14.77 1.53 22.51
CA LEU A 139 -14.90 2.06 23.89
C LEU A 139 -16.05 3.07 24.03
N ARG A 140 -16.32 3.93 23.03
CA ARG A 140 -17.51 4.81 23.04
C ARG A 140 -18.84 4.03 23.07
N GLN A 141 -18.86 2.81 22.56
CA GLN A 141 -20.03 1.93 22.62
C GLN A 141 -20.25 1.31 24.01
N ILE A 142 -19.22 1.27 24.87
CA ILE A 142 -19.30 0.69 26.22
C ILE A 142 -19.73 1.72 27.26
N PHE A 143 -19.42 3.00 27.06
CA PHE A 143 -19.74 4.08 28.02
C PHE A 143 -21.02 4.87 27.72
N PHE A 144 -21.65 4.66 26.55
CA PHE A 144 -22.90 5.31 26.15
C PHE A 144 -23.99 4.30 25.73
N GLY A 145 -23.91 3.07 26.25
CA GLY A 145 -24.96 2.05 26.13
C GLY A 145 -25.79 1.97 27.40
#